data_AF-A0A563DA30-F1
#
_entry.id   AF-A0A563DA30-F1
#
_cell.length_a   1.000
_cell.length_b   1.000
_cell.length_c   1.000
_cell.angle_alpha   90.00
_cell.angle_beta   90.00
_cell.angle_gamma   90.00
#
_symmetry.space_group_name_H-M   'P 1'
#
loop_
_entity.id
_entity.type
_entity.pdbx_description
1 polymer ?
#
loop_
_entity_poly.entity_id
_entity_poly.type
_entity_poly.pdbx_seq_one_letter_code
_entity_poly.pdbx_strand_id
1 'polypeptide(L)'
;MEYLSSISDIFVGAIIVFNYSHVAFVIGQSIDEKLIFYLGGNQSDKAPEDGKGKRTICIGKISKSGINTTFWLSRPKKYKPTDDEKQLPKMNISAYELDYSSTR
;
A
#
# COMPACT_ATOMS: atom_id res chain seq x y z
N MET A 1 0.34 -16.92 0.19
CA MET A 1 -0.20 -15.86 -0.67
C MET A 1 0.10 -16.18 -2.11
N GLU A 2 -0.61 -15.57 -3.04
CA GLU A 2 -0.35 -15.59 -4.48
C GLU A 2 0.05 -14.19 -4.93
N TYR A 3 1.02 -14.12 -5.84
CA TYR A 3 1.46 -12.87 -6.43
C TYR A 3 0.43 -12.37 -7.47
N LEU A 4 0.13 -11.07 -7.42
CA LEU A 4 -0.70 -10.39 -8.42
C LEU A 4 0.22 -9.80 -9.49
N SER A 5 0.25 -10.46 -10.65
CA SER A 5 1.12 -10.07 -11.77
C SER A 5 0.58 -8.93 -12.63
N SER A 6 -0.72 -8.61 -12.52
CA SER A 6 -1.38 -7.57 -13.30
C SER A 6 -2.00 -6.49 -12.41
N ILE A 7 -1.87 -5.24 -12.84
CA ILE A 7 -2.49 -4.08 -12.21
C ILE A 7 -4.02 -4.11 -12.29
N SER A 8 -4.58 -4.86 -13.25
CA SER A 8 -6.03 -5.04 -13.43
C SER A 8 -6.64 -5.98 -12.39
N ASP A 9 -5.83 -6.73 -11.64
CA ASP A 9 -6.30 -7.69 -10.64
C ASP A 9 -6.15 -7.16 -9.20
N ILE A 10 -5.81 -5.88 -9.05
CA ILE A 10 -5.73 -5.22 -7.74
C ILE A 10 -7.14 -5.00 -7.21
N PHE A 11 -7.32 -5.23 -5.92
CA PHE A 11 -8.59 -5.06 -5.22
C PHE A 11 -8.34 -4.43 -3.85
N VAL A 12 -9.39 -3.88 -3.24
CA VAL A 12 -9.34 -3.38 -1.86
C VAL A 12 -9.01 -4.53 -0.90
N GLY A 13 -7.98 -4.38 -0.08
CA GLY A 13 -7.47 -5.41 0.82
C GLY A 13 -6.37 -6.29 0.20
N ALA A 14 -6.00 -6.07 -1.07
CA ALA A 14 -4.78 -6.65 -1.62
C ALA A 14 -3.57 -6.22 -0.77
N ILE A 15 -2.65 -7.15 -0.52
CA ILE A 15 -1.50 -6.94 0.36
C ILE A 15 -0.36 -6.37 -0.47
N ILE A 16 0.12 -5.21 -0.08
CA ILE A 16 1.33 -4.58 -0.60
C ILE A 16 2.51 -5.12 0.21
N VAL A 17 3.51 -5.64 -0.48
CA VAL A 17 4.80 -6.06 0.11
C VAL A 17 5.88 -5.15 -0.45
N PHE A 18 6.44 -4.30 0.38
CA PHE A 18 7.48 -3.36 -0.02
C PHE A 18 8.87 -4.01 0.03
N ASN A 19 9.80 -3.53 -0.81
CA ASN A 19 11.17 -4.08 -0.86
C ASN A 19 12.05 -3.77 0.37
N TYR A 20 11.53 -3.01 1.33
CA TYR A 20 12.18 -2.65 2.60
C TYR A 20 11.54 -3.34 3.83
N SER A 21 11.01 -4.57 3.66
CA SER A 21 10.43 -5.40 4.74
C SER A 21 9.23 -4.76 5.46
N HIS A 22 8.33 -4.12 4.70
CA HIS A 22 7.09 -3.56 5.21
C HIS A 22 5.88 -4.12 4.45
N VAL A 23 4.70 -4.08 5.07
CA VAL A 23 3.44 -4.49 4.43
C VAL A 23 2.32 -3.48 4.69
N ALA A 24 1.44 -3.33 3.72
CA ALA A 24 0.23 -2.51 3.82
C ALA A 24 -0.93 -3.15 3.04
N PHE A 25 -2.12 -2.56 3.14
CA PHE A 25 -3.32 -3.04 2.45
C PHE A 25 -3.85 -1.96 1.51
N VAL A 26 -4.14 -2.32 0.27
CA VAL A 26 -4.77 -1.42 -0.71
C VAL A 26 -6.14 -0.96 -0.21
N ILE A 27 -6.43 0.33 -0.28
CA ILE A 27 -7.75 0.88 0.07
C ILE A 27 -8.40 1.67 -1.06
N GLY A 28 -7.65 2.01 -2.11
CA GLY A 28 -8.19 2.71 -3.27
C GLY A 28 -7.09 3.27 -4.17
N GLN A 29 -7.46 4.22 -5.01
CA GLN A 29 -6.56 4.87 -5.96
C GLN A 29 -6.87 6.37 -6.12
N SER A 30 -5.92 7.12 -6.67
CA SER A 30 -6.14 8.52 -7.04
C SER A 30 -7.17 8.66 -8.16
N ILE A 31 -7.75 9.86 -8.27
CA ILE A 31 -8.73 10.19 -9.33
C ILE A 31 -8.17 9.96 -10.73
N ASP A 32 -6.89 10.28 -10.93
CA ASP A 32 -6.15 10.07 -12.19
C ASP A 32 -5.60 8.64 -12.34
N GLU A 33 -5.91 7.77 -11.39
CA GLU A 33 -5.56 6.34 -11.36
C GLU A 33 -4.05 6.05 -11.40
N LYS A 34 -3.18 7.02 -11.10
CA LYS A 34 -1.72 6.82 -11.08
C LYS A 34 -1.19 6.32 -9.75
N LEU A 35 -1.87 6.62 -8.66
CA LEU A 35 -1.45 6.29 -7.31
C LEU A 35 -2.36 5.21 -6.71
N ILE A 36 -1.77 4.33 -5.92
CA ILE A 36 -2.48 3.42 -5.01
C ILE A 36 -2.47 4.06 -3.63
N PHE A 37 -3.64 4.17 -3.01
CA PHE A 37 -3.76 4.46 -1.59
C PHE A 37 -3.77 3.17 -0.80
N TYR A 38 -3.08 3.18 0.34
CA TYR A 38 -3.00 2.03 1.22
C TYR A 38 -3.12 2.41 2.69
N LEU A 39 -3.60 1.47 3.48
CA LEU A 39 -3.58 1.53 4.93
C LEU A 39 -2.39 0.71 5.44
N GLY A 40 -1.47 1.35 6.15
CA GLY A 40 -0.29 0.72 6.74
C GLY A 40 0.03 1.37 8.08
N GLY A 41 0.92 0.75 8.85
CA GLY A 41 1.42 1.36 10.08
C GLY A 41 2.69 2.15 9.78
N ASN A 42 2.80 3.39 10.24
CA ASN A 42 4.08 4.09 10.22
C ASN A 42 5.04 3.39 11.19
N GLN A 43 6.12 2.76 10.68
CA GLN A 43 7.18 2.22 11.52
C GLN A 43 8.09 3.37 11.97
N SER A 44 8.31 3.47 13.30
CA SER A 44 9.31 4.29 13.99
C SER A 44 10.38 4.90 13.07
N ASP A 45 10.48 6.24 13.01
CA ASP A 45 11.58 6.94 12.33
C ASP A 45 12.82 7.12 13.23
N LYS A 46 12.79 6.59 14.47
CA LYS A 46 13.83 6.66 15.50
C LYS A 46 14.26 8.09 15.86
N ALA A 47 13.52 9.11 15.44
CA ALA A 47 13.79 10.49 15.81
C ALA A 47 13.63 10.65 17.34
N PRO A 48 14.25 11.67 17.97
CA PRO A 48 14.10 11.91 19.41
C PRO A 48 12.64 12.02 19.87
N GLU A 49 11.74 12.44 18.97
CA GLU A 49 10.30 12.53 19.17
C GLU A 49 9.51 11.26 18.81
N ASP A 50 10.19 10.19 18.39
CA ASP A 50 9.58 8.90 18.05
C ASP A 50 9.17 8.14 19.31
N GLY A 51 7.94 7.62 19.33
CA GLY A 51 7.38 7.02 20.54
C GLY A 51 5.90 6.62 20.42
N LYS A 52 5.30 6.27 21.57
CA LYS A 52 3.87 5.96 21.68
C LYS A 52 3.05 7.14 21.12
N GLY A 53 2.16 6.85 20.17
CA GLY A 53 1.33 7.87 19.49
C GLY A 53 1.87 8.37 18.15
N LYS A 54 3.15 8.09 17.82
CA LYS A 54 3.74 8.36 16.48
C LYS A 54 3.63 7.13 15.56
N ARG A 55 3.73 5.94 16.15
CA ARG A 55 3.40 4.64 15.52
C ARG A 55 1.90 4.55 15.33
N THR A 56 1.42 5.03 14.20
CA THR A 56 0.00 5.15 13.89
C THR A 56 -0.33 4.37 12.63
N ILE A 57 -1.54 3.83 12.59
CA ILE A 57 -2.11 3.36 11.33
C ILE A 57 -2.47 4.61 10.54
N CYS A 58 -1.97 4.69 9.32
CA CYS A 58 -2.04 5.86 8.48
C CYS A 58 -2.39 5.48 7.05
N ILE A 59 -2.93 6.45 6.32
CA ILE A 59 -3.12 6.31 4.89
C ILE A 59 -1.87 6.83 4.19
N GLY A 60 -1.20 5.93 3.47
CA GLY A 60 -0.11 6.25 2.58
C GLY A 60 -0.53 6.19 1.12
N LYS A 61 0.34 6.67 0.24
CA LYS A 61 0.20 6.55 -1.21
C LYS A 61 1.50 6.08 -1.85
N ILE A 62 1.39 5.36 -2.97
CA ILE A 62 2.55 4.95 -3.77
C ILE A 62 2.19 4.96 -5.26
N SER A 63 3.17 5.29 -6.11
CA SER A 63 2.99 5.26 -7.55
C SER A 63 2.82 3.82 -8.06
N LYS A 64 1.84 3.60 -8.95
CA LYS A 64 1.68 2.34 -9.68
C LYS A 64 2.89 1.96 -10.53
N SER A 65 3.71 2.94 -10.93
CA SER A 65 4.96 2.67 -11.66
C SER A 65 5.98 1.90 -10.82
N GLY A 66 5.83 1.87 -9.50
CA GLY A 66 6.68 1.11 -8.57
C GLY A 66 6.34 -0.38 -8.48
N ILE A 67 5.25 -0.83 -9.10
CA ILE A 67 4.86 -2.25 -9.09
C ILE A 67 6.00 -3.07 -9.70
N ASN A 68 6.38 -4.15 -9.02
CA ASN A 68 7.44 -5.09 -9.36
C ASN A 68 8.86 -4.52 -9.29
N THR A 69 9.03 -3.30 -8.79
CA THR A 69 10.35 -2.67 -8.59
C THR A 69 10.55 -2.27 -7.13
N THR A 70 9.65 -1.45 -6.61
CA THR A 70 9.69 -0.96 -5.22
C THR A 70 8.71 -1.71 -4.31
N PHE A 71 7.68 -2.33 -4.88
CA PHE A 71 6.75 -3.19 -4.15
C PHE A 71 6.10 -4.25 -5.04
N TRP A 72 5.54 -5.27 -4.40
CA TRP A 72 4.74 -6.32 -5.03
C TRP A 72 3.37 -6.37 -4.39
N LEU A 73 2.40 -6.90 -5.15
CA LEU A 73 1.04 -7.09 -4.69
C LEU A 73 0.76 -8.57 -4.54
N SER A 74 0.01 -8.92 -3.50
CA SER A 74 -0.35 -10.29 -3.22
C SER A 74 -1.76 -10.44 -2.67
N ARG A 75 -2.29 -11.65 -2.80
CA ARG A 75 -3.60 -12.03 -2.28
C ARG A 75 -3.54 -13.34 -1.50
N PRO A 76 -4.54 -13.64 -0.65
CA PRO A 76 -4.69 -14.96 -0.07
C PRO A 76 -4.76 -16.05 -1.14
N LYS A 77 -4.22 -17.23 -0.85
CA LYS A 77 -4.29 -18.37 -1.77
C LYS A 77 -5.76 -18.69 -2.05
N LYS A 78 -6.10 -19.01 -3.31
CA LYS A 78 -7.47 -19.34 -3.75
C LYS A 78 -8.51 -18.23 -3.65
N TYR A 79 -8.18 -17.06 -3.11
CA TYR A 79 -9.09 -15.93 -3.15
C TYR A 79 -9.13 -15.35 -4.57
N LYS A 80 -10.33 -15.16 -5.10
CA LYS A 80 -10.57 -14.62 -6.43
C LYS A 80 -11.42 -13.37 -6.26
N PRO A 81 -10.84 -12.16 -6.39
CA PRO A 81 -11.62 -10.94 -6.27
C PRO A 81 -12.67 -10.89 -7.39
N THR A 82 -13.87 -10.46 -7.06
CA THR A 82 -14.94 -10.18 -8.02
C THR A 82 -14.57 -8.97 -8.89
N ASP A 83 -15.28 -8.77 -9.99
CA ASP A 83 -15.06 -7.59 -10.84
C ASP A 83 -15.36 -6.29 -10.08
N ASP A 84 -16.33 -6.30 -9.16
CA ASP A 84 -16.65 -5.16 -8.30
C ASP A 84 -15.51 -4.86 -7.31
N GLU A 85 -14.90 -5.90 -6.71
CA GLU A 85 -13.77 -5.72 -5.78
C GLU A 85 -12.52 -5.16 -6.48
N LYS A 86 -12.37 -5.43 -7.78
CA LYS A 86 -11.30 -4.88 -8.62
C LYS A 86 -11.50 -3.41 -8.99
N GLN A 87 -12.71 -2.87 -8.83
CA GLN A 87 -12.97 -1.44 -9.00
C GLN A 87 -12.49 -0.67 -7.78
N LEU A 88 -11.21 -0.30 -7.79
CA LEU A 88 -10.62 0.47 -6.69
C LEU A 88 -11.36 1.81 -6.50
N PRO A 89 -11.83 2.11 -5.27
CA PRO A 89 -12.43 3.40 -4.95
C PRO A 89 -11.51 4.56 -5.36
N LYS A 90 -12.09 5.56 -6.04
CA LYS A 90 -11.41 6.80 -6.37
C LYS A 90 -11.44 7.74 -5.18
N MET A 91 -10.28 8.11 -4.67
CA MET A 91 -10.15 8.87 -3.44
C MET A 91 -9.45 10.21 -3.69
N ASN A 92 -9.89 11.24 -2.97
CA ASN A 92 -9.21 12.53 -2.88
C ASN A 92 -8.97 12.83 -1.39
N ILE A 93 -7.87 12.30 -0.87
CA ILE A 93 -7.52 12.37 0.55
C ILE A 93 -6.07 12.79 0.72
N SER A 94 -5.77 13.45 1.84
CA SER A 94 -4.39 13.73 2.22
C SER A 94 -3.70 12.43 2.62
N ALA A 95 -2.61 12.11 1.95
CA ALA A 95 -1.76 10.95 2.22
C ALA A 95 -0.32 11.28 1.87
N TYR A 96 0.59 10.69 2.61
CA TYR A 96 2.03 10.82 2.41
C TYR A 96 2.60 9.59 1.73
N GLU A 97 3.70 9.77 1.01
CA GLU A 97 4.53 8.65 0.59
C GLU A 97 5.47 8.34 1.76
N LEU A 98 5.46 7.08 2.19
CA LEU A 98 6.38 6.62 3.22
C LEU A 98 7.77 6.44 2.60
N ASP A 99 8.74 7.20 3.08
CA ASP A 99 10.16 6.98 2.78
C ASP A 99 10.80 6.20 3.92
N TYR A 100 11.26 4.99 3.60
CA TYR A 100 11.95 4.07 4.50
C TYR A 100 13.46 3.99 4.23
N SER A 101 14.01 4.94 3.45
CA SER A 101 15.44 5.01 3.15
C SER A 101 16.34 5.06 4.39
N SER A 102 15.79 5.46 5.55
CA SER A 102 16.50 5.60 6.82
C SER A 102 16.22 4.50 7.86
N THR A 103 15.28 3.57 7.65
CA THR A 103 14.87 2.60 8.70
C THR A 103 15.80 1.38 8.84
N ARG A 104 17.09 1.55 8.59
CA ARG A 104 18.11 0.55 8.92
C ARG A 104 18.46 0.54 10.42
#